data_AF-A0A4Y2K448-F1
#
_entry.id   AF-A0A4Y2K448-F1
#
_cell.length_a   1.000
_cell.length_b   1.000
_cell.length_c   1.000
_cell.angle_alpha   90.00
_cell.angle_beta   90.00
_cell.angle_gamma   90.00
#
_symmetry.space_group_name_H-M   'P 1'
#
loop_
_entity.id
_entity.type
_entity.pdbx_description
1 polymer ?
#
loop_
_entity_poly.entity_id
_entity_poly.type
_entity_poly.pdbx_seq_one_letter_code
_entity_poly.pdbx_strand_id
1 'polypeptide(L)'
;MNAITTGKMIEILKSLFCTYGLGKTLFSDIERTFASTEFHTFLKNNVIYHIKTSPYFPSSNGQAERYVQTFKDAMRQAKVYFGSRDYKLQKLLMQFIKTPHSTTLLSPAMMFSGRDIHPRLD
;
A
#
# COMPACT_ATOMS: atom_id res chain seq x y z
N MET A 1 5.04 -16.40 -12.92
CA MET A 1 4.70 -15.08 -12.36
C MET A 1 3.42 -14.65 -13.05
N ASN A 2 2.28 -14.62 -12.36
CA ASN A 2 1.04 -14.13 -12.99
C ASN A 2 1.21 -12.62 -13.20
N ALA A 3 1.21 -12.19 -14.46
CA ALA A 3 1.29 -10.78 -14.80
C ALA A 3 0.10 -10.05 -14.18
N ILE A 4 0.37 -8.96 -13.47
CA ILE A 4 -0.70 -8.15 -12.90
C ILE A 4 -1.37 -7.39 -14.07
N THR A 5 -2.68 -7.57 -14.22
CA THR A 5 -3.48 -6.90 -15.25
C THR A 5 -4.16 -5.67 -14.68
N THR A 6 -4.53 -4.71 -15.55
CA THR A 6 -5.30 -3.53 -15.16
C THR A 6 -6.59 -3.89 -14.43
N GLY A 7 -7.38 -4.81 -14.99
CA GLY A 7 -8.63 -5.25 -14.35
C GLY A 7 -8.42 -5.77 -12.93
N LYS A 8 -7.34 -6.55 -12.69
CA LYS A 8 -7.04 -7.04 -11.34
C LYS A 8 -6.64 -5.91 -10.38
N MET A 9 -5.92 -4.90 -10.86
CA MET A 9 -5.60 -3.71 -10.06
C MET A 9 -6.85 -2.91 -9.70
N ILE A 10 -7.76 -2.72 -10.65
CA ILE A 10 -9.03 -2.02 -10.41
C ILE A 10 -9.83 -2.75 -9.32
N GLU A 11 -9.92 -4.08 -9.37
CA GLU A 11 -10.62 -4.85 -8.34
C GLU A 11 -9.99 -4.70 -6.94
N ILE A 12 -8.66 -4.66 -6.86
CA ILE A 12 -7.96 -4.40 -5.60
C ILE A 12 -8.26 -2.99 -5.09
N LEU A 13 -8.23 -1.97 -5.96
CA LEU A 13 -8.54 -0.59 -5.58
C LEU A 13 -10.00 -0.43 -5.15
N LYS A 14 -10.96 -1.07 -5.83
CA LYS A 14 -12.36 -1.07 -5.42
C LYS A 14 -12.52 -1.60 -3.99
N SER A 15 -11.88 -2.73 -3.67
CA SER A 15 -11.91 -3.30 -2.31
C SER A 15 -11.33 -2.36 -1.27
N LEU A 16 -10.20 -1.70 -1.58
CA LEU A 16 -9.60 -0.67 -0.73
C LEU A 16 -10.54 0.52 -0.52
N PHE A 17 -11.16 1.03 -1.58
CA PHE A 17 -12.08 2.17 -1.52
C PHE A 17 -13.38 1.85 -0.79
N CYS A 18 -13.90 0.62 -0.89
CA CYS A 18 -15.03 0.18 -0.07
C CYS A 18 -14.71 0.17 1.43
N THR A 19 -13.44 -0.08 1.79
CA THR A 19 -13.00 -0.16 3.19
C THR A 19 -12.68 1.22 3.78
N TYR A 20 -12.03 2.09 3.00
CA TYR A 20 -11.45 3.35 3.51
C TYR A 20 -12.06 4.61 2.89
N GLY A 21 -12.98 4.46 1.94
CA GLY A 21 -13.51 5.55 1.14
C GLY A 21 -12.63 5.88 -0.08
N LEU A 22 -13.17 6.70 -0.97
CA LEU A 22 -12.46 7.19 -2.15
C LEU A 22 -11.42 8.25 -1.75
N GLY A 23 -10.19 8.06 -2.22
CA GLY A 23 -9.15 9.08 -2.11
C GLY A 23 -9.37 10.23 -3.10
N LYS A 24 -8.86 11.43 -2.77
CA LYS A 24 -8.88 12.57 -3.70
C LYS A 24 -7.84 12.44 -4.82
N THR A 25 -6.73 11.80 -4.51
CA THR A 25 -5.56 11.74 -5.39
C THR A 25 -4.90 10.39 -5.27
N LEU A 26 -4.55 9.79 -6.40
CA LEU A 26 -3.73 8.60 -6.50
C LEU A 26 -2.39 8.98 -7.12
N PHE A 27 -1.31 8.54 -6.48
CA PHE A 27 0.04 8.72 -6.98
C PHE A 27 0.61 7.37 -7.40
N SER A 28 1.06 7.22 -8.65
CA SER A 28 1.65 5.96 -9.13
C SER A 28 2.77 6.21 -10.14
N ASP A 29 3.55 5.16 -10.43
CA ASP A 29 4.48 5.15 -11.54
C ASP A 29 3.80 4.97 -12.90
N ILE A 30 4.56 5.19 -13.97
CA ILE A 30 4.14 5.00 -15.37
C ILE A 30 4.25 3.52 -15.74
N GLU A 31 3.81 2.62 -14.87
CA GLU A 31 3.70 1.20 -15.22
C GLU A 31 2.53 1.01 -16.21
N ARG A 32 2.63 0.01 -17.10
CA ARG A 32 1.63 -0.27 -18.14
C ARG A 32 0.21 -0.48 -17.58
N THR A 33 0.10 -1.02 -16.38
CA THR A 33 -1.16 -1.22 -15.64
C THR A 33 -1.82 0.12 -15.30
N PHE A 34 -1.06 1.04 -14.70
CA PHE A 34 -1.51 2.38 -14.30
C PHE A 34 -1.66 3.36 -15.48
N ALA A 35 -1.01 3.09 -16.62
CA ALA A 35 -1.08 3.94 -17.82
C ALA A 35 -2.22 3.58 -18.79
N SER A 36 -2.97 2.51 -18.52
CA SER A 36 -4.03 2.03 -19.42
C SER A 36 -5.27 2.95 -19.44
N THR A 37 -5.98 2.98 -20.57
CA THR A 37 -7.20 3.78 -20.76
C THR A 37 -8.34 3.34 -19.83
N GLU A 38 -8.45 2.03 -19.59
CA GLU A 38 -9.39 1.44 -18.64
C GLU A 38 -9.15 1.99 -17.22
N PHE A 39 -7.89 2.03 -16.77
CA PHE A 39 -7.53 2.56 -15.46
C PHE A 39 -7.85 4.06 -15.34
N HIS A 40 -7.50 4.84 -16.36
CA HIS A 40 -7.79 6.27 -16.38
C HIS A 40 -9.30 6.55 -16.32
N THR A 41 -10.10 5.78 -17.06
CA THR A 41 -11.56 5.91 -17.06
C THR A 41 -12.13 5.57 -15.68
N PHE A 42 -11.64 4.51 -15.03
CA PHE A 42 -12.03 4.16 -13.68
C PHE A 42 -11.76 5.30 -12.67
N LEU A 43 -10.58 5.90 -12.69
CA LEU A 43 -10.26 7.01 -11.78
C LEU A 43 -11.09 8.25 -12.07
N LYS A 44 -11.29 8.59 -13.35
CA LYS A 44 -12.11 9.75 -13.77
C LYS A 44 -13.57 9.61 -13.31
N ASN A 45 -14.16 8.43 -13.47
CA ASN A 45 -15.54 8.17 -13.04
C ASN A 45 -15.72 8.27 -11.52
N ASN A 46 -14.65 8.06 -10.75
CA ASN A 46 -14.66 8.19 -9.29
C ASN A 46 -14.09 9.54 -8.81
N VAL A 47 -13.84 10.49 -9.71
CA VAL A 47 -13.30 11.83 -9.39
C VAL A 47 -11.97 11.76 -8.63
N ILE A 48 -11.14 10.78 -8.95
CA ILE A 48 -9.81 10.60 -8.36
C ILE A 48 -8.78 11.25 -9.29
N TYR A 49 -8.01 12.21 -8.77
CA TYR A 49 -6.93 12.82 -9.53
C TYR A 49 -5.71 11.90 -9.60
N HIS A 50 -5.27 11.52 -10.81
CA HIS A 50 -4.12 10.65 -10.99
C HIS A 50 -2.85 11.45 -11.26
N ILE A 51 -1.91 11.38 -10.34
CA ILE A 51 -0.57 11.94 -10.51
C ILE A 51 0.39 10.80 -10.85
N LYS A 52 1.02 10.90 -12.02
CA LYS A 52 2.04 9.94 -12.47
C LYS A 52 3.42 10.45 -12.10
N THR A 53 4.27 9.60 -11.53
CA THR A 53 5.67 9.94 -11.30
C THR A 53 6.32 10.18 -12.65
N SER A 54 6.98 11.32 -12.80
CA SER A 54 7.82 11.55 -13.96
C SER A 54 9.08 10.71 -13.83
N PRO A 55 9.62 10.16 -14.94
CA PRO A 55 10.93 9.49 -14.93
C PRO A 55 12.05 10.37 -14.35
N TYR A 56 11.87 11.70 -14.41
CA TYR A 56 12.82 12.70 -13.92
C TYR A 56 12.70 13.00 -12.42
N PHE A 57 11.65 12.50 -11.74
CA PHE A 57 11.44 12.67 -10.30
C PHE A 57 11.17 11.32 -9.60
N PRO A 58 12.14 10.37 -9.63
CA PRO A 58 12.00 9.06 -9.01
C PRO A 58 11.83 9.14 -7.48
N SER A 59 12.36 10.21 -6.86
CA SER A 59 12.21 10.46 -5.42
C SER A 59 10.76 10.54 -4.97
N SER A 60 9.83 10.94 -5.84
CA SER A 60 8.41 11.06 -5.51
C SER A 60 7.76 9.70 -5.23
N ASN A 61 8.27 8.60 -5.81
CA ASN A 61 7.86 7.23 -5.47
C ASN A 61 8.74 6.57 -4.40
N GLY A 62 9.82 7.25 -3.98
CA GLY A 62 10.86 6.67 -3.14
C GLY A 62 10.35 6.17 -1.80
N GLN A 63 9.27 6.76 -1.26
CA GLN A 63 8.66 6.26 -0.02
C GLN A 63 7.94 4.92 -0.20
N ALA A 64 7.22 4.74 -1.32
CA ALA A 64 6.60 3.46 -1.62
C ALA A 64 7.66 2.39 -1.88
N GLU A 65 8.71 2.72 -2.62
CA GLU A 65 9.83 1.81 -2.91
C GLU A 65 10.59 1.41 -1.64
N ARG A 66 10.91 2.38 -0.79
CA ARG A 66 11.57 2.14 0.50
C ARG A 66 10.72 1.26 1.40
N TYR A 67 9.40 1.51 1.48
CA TYR A 67 8.50 0.64 2.23
C TYR A 67 8.50 -0.79 1.70
N VAL A 68 8.41 -0.98 0.38
CA VAL A 68 8.46 -2.31 -0.25
C VAL A 68 9.80 -3.01 0.04
N GLN A 69 10.92 -2.29 0.03
CA GLN A 69 12.23 -2.82 0.40
C GLN A 69 12.25 -3.27 1.86
N THR A 70 11.88 -2.42 2.80
CA THR A 70 11.80 -2.76 4.23
C THR A 70 10.91 -3.96 4.48
N PHE A 71 9.76 -4.01 3.82
CA PHE A 71 8.82 -5.13 3.91
C PHE A 71 9.43 -6.44 3.41
N LYS A 72 10.10 -6.43 2.24
CA LYS A 72 10.79 -7.61 1.70
C LYS A 72 11.87 -8.10 2.66
N ASP A 73 12.62 -7.19 3.27
CA ASP A 73 13.70 -7.51 4.20
C ASP A 73 13.16 -8.14 5.49
N ALA A 74 12.10 -7.57 6.04
CA ALA A 74 11.40 -8.12 7.19
C ALA A 74 10.80 -9.51 6.88
N MET A 75 10.22 -9.71 5.69
CA MET A 75 9.73 -11.03 5.26
C MET A 75 10.87 -12.06 5.08
N ARG A 76 12.05 -11.63 4.59
CA ARG A 76 13.24 -12.49 4.49
C ARG A 76 13.72 -12.95 5.86
N GLN A 77 13.82 -12.03 6.82
CA GLN A 77 14.17 -12.34 8.20
C GLN A 77 13.12 -13.24 8.85
N ALA A 78 11.83 -13.00 8.55
CA ALA A 78 10.74 -13.79 9.12
C ALA A 78 10.70 -15.25 8.64
N LYS A 79 11.46 -15.63 7.60
CA LYS A 79 11.58 -17.02 7.17
C LYS A 79 12.10 -17.93 8.29
N VAL A 80 12.92 -17.39 9.19
CA VAL A 80 13.54 -18.13 10.31
C VAL A 80 12.54 -18.45 11.43
N TYR A 81 11.45 -17.70 11.57
CA TYR A 81 10.44 -17.93 12.62
C TYR A 81 9.47 -19.06 12.26
N PHE A 82 8.79 -19.63 13.26
CA PHE A 82 7.73 -20.63 13.07
C PHE A 82 6.43 -20.02 12.47
N GLY A 83 5.63 -20.85 11.80
CA GLY A 83 4.31 -20.49 11.28
C GLY A 83 4.23 -20.35 9.76
N SER A 84 2.99 -20.28 9.24
CA SER A 84 2.73 -20.13 7.80
C SER A 84 3.22 -18.77 7.29
N ARG A 85 3.44 -18.67 5.96
CA ARG A 85 3.79 -17.40 5.31
C ARG A 85 2.75 -16.32 5.61
N ASP A 86 1.47 -16.69 5.59
CA ASP A 86 0.37 -15.75 5.75
C ASP A 86 0.27 -15.27 7.20
N TYR A 87 0.54 -16.14 8.19
CA TYR A 87 0.68 -15.74 9.58
C TYR A 87 1.81 -14.73 9.79
N LYS A 88 2.97 -14.98 9.18
CA LYS A 88 4.12 -14.06 9.24
C LYS A 88 3.80 -12.70 8.60
N LEU A 89 3.10 -12.72 7.47
CA LEU A 89 2.63 -11.52 6.78
C LEU A 89 1.70 -10.70 7.67
N GLN A 90 0.66 -11.31 8.22
CA GLN A 90 -0.30 -10.64 9.10
C GLN A 90 0.38 -10.03 10.32
N LYS A 91 1.30 -10.77 10.94
CA LYS A 91 2.07 -10.29 12.09
C LYS A 91 2.93 -9.07 11.76
N LEU A 92 3.62 -9.09 10.61
CA LEU A 92 4.45 -7.98 10.15
C LEU A 92 3.58 -6.74 9.86
N LEU A 93 2.46 -6.89 9.17
CA LEU A 93 1.53 -5.79 8.88
C LEU A 93 0.98 -5.17 10.16
N MET A 94 0.59 -6.00 11.14
CA MET A 94 0.10 -5.52 12.43
C MET A 94 1.17 -4.72 13.20
N GLN A 95 2.42 -5.20 13.17
CA GLN A 95 3.55 -4.47 13.76
C GLN A 95 3.81 -3.14 13.06
N PHE A 96 3.79 -3.12 11.73
CA PHE A 96 3.99 -1.87 10.97
C PHE A 96 2.92 -0.83 11.30
N ILE A 97 1.65 -1.24 11.29
CA ILE A 97 0.50 -0.35 11.52
C ILE A 97 0.54 0.25 12.95
N LYS A 98 1.10 -0.48 13.93
CA LYS A 98 1.20 -0.06 15.33
C LYS A 98 2.47 0.71 15.67
N THR A 99 3.59 0.44 15.00
CA THR A 99 4.90 1.00 15.40
C THR A 99 4.94 2.51 15.12
N PRO A 100 5.16 3.36 16.14
CA PRO A 100 5.28 4.80 15.93
C PRO A 100 6.43 5.14 14.98
N HIS A 101 6.18 6.06 14.05
CA HIS A 101 7.24 6.56 13.18
C HIS A 101 8.17 7.48 13.98
N SER A 102 9.49 7.33 13.79
CA SER A 102 10.51 8.01 14.61
C SER A 102 10.42 9.54 14.60
N THR A 103 9.97 10.13 13.48
CA THR A 103 9.85 11.58 13.34
C THR A 103 8.53 12.15 13.87
N THR A 104 7.40 11.45 13.63
CA THR A 104 6.06 11.98 13.99
C THR A 104 5.61 11.48 15.37
N LEU A 105 6.28 10.47 15.91
CA LEU A 105 5.93 9.76 17.15
C LEU A 105 4.52 9.15 17.15
N LEU A 106 3.88 9.11 15.98
CA LEU A 106 2.56 8.53 15.78
C LEU A 106 2.66 7.27 14.92
N SER A 107 1.81 6.29 15.23
CA SER A 107 1.71 5.08 14.43
C SER A 107 0.95 5.34 13.11
N PRO A 108 1.19 4.56 12.04
CA PRO A 108 0.40 4.65 10.82
C PRO A 108 -1.11 4.52 11.07
N ALA A 109 -1.53 3.67 12.01
CA ALA A 109 -2.94 3.54 12.40
C ALA A 109 -3.55 4.85 12.90
N MET A 110 -2.82 5.54 13.79
CA MET A 110 -3.23 6.82 14.35
C MET A 110 -3.26 7.90 13.28
N MET A 111 -2.23 7.98 12.43
CA MET A 111 -2.19 8.98 11.36
C MET A 111 -3.26 8.77 10.30
N PHE A 112 -3.59 7.52 9.99
CA PHE A 112 -4.51 7.18 8.91
C PHE A 112 -5.98 7.16 9.38
N SER A 113 -6.26 6.57 10.54
CA SER A 113 -7.64 6.34 11.01
C SER A 113 -7.99 7.07 12.32
N GLY A 114 -7.03 7.78 12.94
CA GLY A 114 -7.23 8.44 14.22
C GLY A 114 -7.41 7.49 15.41
N ARG A 115 -7.14 6.19 15.23
CA ARG A 115 -7.39 5.15 16.23
C ARG A 115 -6.13 4.35 16.53
N ASP A 116 -5.96 4.02 17.80
CA ASP A 116 -4.92 3.08 18.22
C ASP A 116 -5.45 1.66 18.03
N ILE A 117 -4.64 0.82 17.37
CA ILE A 117 -5.03 -0.54 17.01
C ILE A 117 -4.41 -1.52 18.00
N HIS A 118 -5.29 -2.30 18.63
CA HIS A 118 -4.91 -3.33 19.58
C HIS A 118 -4.50 -4.60 18.81
N PRO A 119 -3.25 -5.08 18.95
CA PRO A 119 -2.70 -6.11 18.07
C PRO A 119 -3.00 -7.55 18.50
N ARG A 120 -3.69 -7.74 19.63
CA ARG A 120 -4.07 -9.05 20.15
C ARG A 120 -5.59 -9.17 20.04
N LEU A 121 -6.04 -10.27 19.44
CA LEU A 121 -7.38 -10.81 19.65
C LEU A 121 -7.27 -11.62 20.94
N ASP A 122 -7.83 -11.09 22.01
CA ASP A 122 -8.10 -11.77 23.27
C ASP A 122 -9.17 -12.86 23.12
#